data_AF-A0A382KX20-F1
#
_entry.id   AF-A0A382KX20-F1
#
_cell.length_a   1.000
_cell.length_b   1.000
_cell.length_c   1.000
_cell.angle_alpha   90.00
_cell.angle_beta   90.00
_cell.angle_gamma   90.00
#
_symmetry.space_group_name_H-M   'P 1'
#
loop_
_entity.id
_entity.type
_entity.pdbx_description
1 polymer ?
#
loop_
_entity_poly.entity_id
_entity_poly.type
_entity_poly.pdbx_seq_one_letter_code
_entity_poly.pdbx_strand_id
1 'polypeptide(L)'
;LGMGDMVGIVFFELCAGVLMGLVCRMVFYALEIAGLRISTDSGLFITMNFAGMEGIPQQAPSIILFLLASIMLVAMNVHYLIIETVQASYQLLPIGGGEFHGGLINHLGALIGKVFLMGVMISSPVMATGFLVNFIMALMGRAVSKINVFAESFSIRLMCGIGIFGATIALMAEYIANFIRSIPNALLITARVFAGN
;
A
#
# COMPACT_ATOMS: atom_id res chain seq x y z
N LEU A 1 25.57 -16.40 30.00
CA LEU A 1 25.47 -15.67 28.71
C LEU A 1 26.82 -15.00 28.48
N GLY A 2 27.59 -15.48 27.51
CA GLY A 2 28.77 -14.74 27.06
C GLY A 2 28.32 -13.45 26.36
N MET A 3 29.22 -12.47 26.22
CA MET A 3 28.95 -11.27 25.41
C MET A 3 28.47 -11.63 23.99
N GLY A 4 28.97 -12.73 23.41
CA GLY A 4 28.55 -13.22 22.09
C GLY A 4 27.09 -13.66 22.02
N ASP A 5 26.58 -14.37 23.03
CA ASP A 5 25.19 -14.83 23.07
C ASP A 5 24.22 -13.65 23.19
N MET A 6 24.58 -12.62 23.98
CA MET A 6 23.78 -11.41 24.12
C MET A 6 23.66 -10.64 22.81
N VAL A 7 24.74 -10.54 22.04
CA VAL A 7 24.72 -9.89 20.72
C VAL A 7 23.80 -10.64 19.76
N GLY A 8 23.83 -11.98 19.77
CA GLY A 8 22.93 -12.80 18.96
C GLY A 8 21.46 -12.57 19.28
N ILE A 9 21.10 -12.57 20.57
CA ILE A 9 19.72 -12.33 21.01
C ILE A 9 19.23 -10.94 20.58
N VAL A 10 20.04 -9.89 20.77
CA VAL A 10 19.69 -8.53 20.37
C VAL A 10 19.48 -8.43 18.85
N PHE A 11 20.31 -9.12 18.07
CA PHE A 11 20.16 -9.13 16.61
C PHE A 11 18.82 -9.73 16.18
N PHE A 12 18.43 -10.88 16.73
CA PHE A 12 17.15 -11.52 16.42
C PHE A 12 15.95 -10.68 16.86
N GLU A 13 16.04 -10.03 18.02
CA GLU A 13 15.01 -9.13 18.52
C GLU A 13 14.82 -7.92 17.59
N LEU A 14 15.92 -7.35 17.11
CA LEU A 14 15.90 -6.25 16.14
C LEU A 14 15.25 -6.71 14.82
N CYS A 15 15.60 -7.89 14.32
CA CYS A 15 14.96 -8.46 13.13
C CYS A 15 13.45 -8.68 13.32
N ALA A 16 13.01 -9.21 14.46
CA ALA A 16 11.60 -9.39 14.77
C ALA A 16 10.86 -8.04 14.79
N GLY A 17 11.43 -7.02 15.44
CA GLY A 17 10.88 -5.66 15.46
C GLY A 17 10.77 -5.04 14.07
N VAL A 18 11.79 -5.22 13.22
CA VAL A 18 11.76 -4.74 11.82
C VAL A 18 10.66 -5.45 11.02
N LEU A 19 10.51 -6.76 11.16
CA LEU A 19 9.47 -7.53 10.47
C LEU A 19 8.06 -7.09 10.89
N MET A 20 7.84 -6.90 12.19
CA MET A 20 6.56 -6.40 12.71
C MET A 20 6.28 -4.98 12.21
N GLY A 21 7.28 -4.09 12.26
CA GLY A 21 7.17 -2.74 11.70
C GLY A 21 6.86 -2.73 10.22
N LEU A 22 7.45 -3.66 9.45
CA LEU A 22 7.18 -3.83 8.03
C LEU A 22 5.70 -4.20 7.81
N VAL A 23 5.15 -5.17 8.56
CA VAL A 23 3.74 -5.58 8.49
C VAL A 23 2.79 -4.42 8.77
N CYS A 24 3.08 -3.58 9.77
CA CYS A 24 2.29 -2.38 10.04
C CYS A 24 2.34 -1.39 8.87
N ARG A 25 3.50 -1.26 8.21
CA ARG A 25 3.72 -0.33 7.10
C ARG A 25 3.14 -0.81 5.76
N MET A 26 2.85 -2.10 5.62
CA MET A 26 2.30 -2.71 4.40
C MET A 26 1.01 -2.06 3.90
N VAL A 27 0.14 -1.63 4.82
CA VAL A 27 -1.09 -0.91 4.44
C VAL A 27 -0.74 0.34 3.66
N PHE A 28 0.16 1.17 4.20
CA PHE A 28 0.56 2.41 3.56
C PHE A 28 1.27 2.19 2.22
N TYR A 29 2.09 1.14 2.09
CA TYR A 29 2.68 0.77 0.81
C TYR A 29 1.62 0.40 -0.24
N ALA A 30 0.56 -0.32 0.14
CA ALA A 30 -0.52 -0.64 -0.80
C ALA A 30 -1.24 0.63 -1.29
N LEU A 31 -1.43 1.61 -0.40
CA LEU A 31 -2.05 2.90 -0.74
C LEU A 31 -1.16 3.77 -1.62
N GLU A 32 0.15 3.72 -1.39
CA GLU A 32 1.13 4.41 -2.23
C GLU A 32 1.10 3.86 -3.67
N ILE A 33 1.07 2.54 -3.82
CA ILE A 33 0.91 1.87 -5.13
C ILE A 33 -0.43 2.25 -5.76
N ALA A 34 -1.53 2.18 -5.00
CA ALA A 34 -2.87 2.53 -5.50
C ALA A 34 -2.92 3.99 -5.97
N GLY A 35 -2.41 4.91 -5.16
CA GLY A 35 -2.37 6.34 -5.47
C GLY A 35 -1.48 6.63 -6.69
N LEU A 36 -0.36 5.93 -6.85
CA LEU A 36 0.48 6.00 -8.05
C LEU A 36 -0.29 5.58 -9.31
N ARG A 37 -1.03 4.48 -9.23
CA ARG A 37 -1.86 3.99 -10.35
C ARG A 37 -3.01 4.94 -10.68
N ILE A 38 -3.72 5.44 -9.66
CA ILE A 38 -4.80 6.41 -9.84
C ILE A 38 -4.27 7.68 -10.51
N SER A 39 -3.15 8.22 -10.05
CA SER A 39 -2.55 9.44 -10.61
C SER A 39 -2.10 9.28 -12.06
N THR A 40 -1.48 8.14 -12.39
CA THR A 40 -1.02 7.86 -13.75
C THR A 40 -2.19 7.64 -14.70
N ASP A 41 -3.23 6.91 -14.29
CA ASP A 41 -4.40 6.63 -15.12
C ASP A 41 -5.40 7.79 -15.20
N SER A 42 -5.44 8.69 -14.22
CA SER A 42 -6.26 9.92 -14.30
C SER A 42 -5.57 11.05 -15.05
N GLY A 43 -4.28 10.93 -15.36
CA GLY A 43 -3.48 12.03 -15.91
C GLY A 43 -3.12 13.10 -14.88
N LEU A 44 -3.32 12.86 -13.57
CA LEU A 44 -2.83 13.74 -12.50
C LEU A 44 -1.31 13.68 -12.35
N PHE A 45 -0.67 12.70 -12.96
CA PHE A 45 0.78 12.59 -13.01
C PHE A 45 1.35 13.71 -13.89
N ILE A 46 1.38 14.92 -13.34
CA ILE A 46 2.10 16.05 -13.89
C ILE A 46 3.47 16.00 -13.25
N THR A 47 4.49 15.67 -14.03
CA THR A 47 5.88 15.88 -13.60
C THR A 47 6.03 17.37 -13.33
N MET A 48 6.02 17.77 -12.05
CA MET A 48 6.42 19.09 -11.63
C MET A 48 7.92 19.24 -11.89
N ASN A 49 8.31 19.38 -13.15
CA ASN A 49 9.63 19.87 -13.54
C ASN A 49 9.69 21.38 -13.27
N PHE A 50 9.44 21.79 -12.03
CA PHE A 50 9.81 23.10 -11.55
C PHE A 50 11.26 23.01 -11.09
N ALA A 51 12.16 23.44 -11.97
CA ALA A 51 13.57 23.79 -11.73
C ALA A 51 14.22 23.22 -10.44
N GLY A 52 14.93 22.10 -10.58
CA GLY A 52 16.08 21.79 -9.72
C GLY A 52 15.83 21.15 -8.36
N MET A 53 14.60 20.78 -7.98
CA MET A 53 14.37 19.89 -6.85
C MET A 53 14.14 18.46 -7.36
N GLU A 54 15.09 17.56 -7.07
CA GLU A 54 14.94 16.11 -7.20
C GLU A 54 13.93 15.55 -6.17
N GLY A 55 12.74 16.14 -6.08
CA GLY A 55 11.64 15.57 -5.32
C GLY A 55 10.89 14.59 -6.22
N ILE A 56 10.81 13.32 -5.82
CA ILE A 56 9.81 12.41 -6.40
C ILE A 56 8.46 13.12 -6.27
N PRO A 57 7.75 13.44 -7.36
CA PRO A 57 6.49 14.16 -7.27
C PRO A 57 5.53 13.30 -6.43
N GLN A 58 5.24 13.75 -5.20
CA GLN A 58 4.22 13.09 -4.40
C GLN A 58 2.88 13.31 -5.06
N GLN A 59 2.19 12.21 -5.30
CA GLN A 59 0.95 12.17 -6.05
C GLN A 59 -0.21 12.50 -5.11
N ALA A 60 -1.01 13.51 -5.48
CA ALA A 60 -2.14 13.96 -4.66
C ALA A 60 -3.08 12.82 -4.19
N PRO A 61 -3.48 11.85 -5.05
CA PRO A 61 -4.24 10.67 -4.62
C PRO A 61 -3.54 9.83 -3.55
N SER A 62 -2.22 9.62 -3.65
CA SER A 62 -1.46 8.88 -2.65
C SER A 62 -1.51 9.57 -1.28
N ILE A 63 -1.37 10.89 -1.25
CA ILE A 63 -1.45 11.68 -0.01
C ILE A 63 -2.85 11.60 0.59
N ILE A 64 -3.90 11.74 -0.23
CA ILE A 64 -5.29 11.66 0.22
C ILE A 64 -5.58 10.29 0.83
N LEU A 65 -5.20 9.20 0.15
CA LEU A 65 -5.39 7.84 0.65
C LEU A 65 -4.57 7.57 1.92
N PHE A 66 -3.34 8.07 1.99
CA PHE A 66 -2.49 7.97 3.18
C PHE A 66 -3.13 8.66 4.40
N LEU A 67 -3.61 9.89 4.22
CA LEU A 67 -4.26 10.66 5.29
C LEU A 67 -5.57 9.99 5.72
N LEU A 68 -6.38 9.52 4.77
CA LEU A 68 -7.60 8.78 5.03
C LEU A 68 -7.31 7.53 5.88
N ALA A 69 -6.35 6.71 5.47
CA ALA A 69 -5.98 5.50 6.21
C ALA A 69 -5.43 5.82 7.61
N SER A 70 -4.66 6.90 7.75
CA SER A 70 -4.14 7.35 9.05
C SER A 70 -5.29 7.72 9.99
N ILE A 71 -6.27 8.49 9.51
CA ILE A 71 -7.46 8.86 10.29
C ILE A 71 -8.26 7.61 10.66
N MET A 72 -8.45 6.68 9.72
CA MET A 72 -9.18 5.42 9.98
C MET A 72 -8.49 4.56 11.03
N LEU A 73 -7.15 4.44 10.97
CA LEU A 73 -6.39 3.67 11.96
C LEU A 73 -6.62 4.22 13.38
N VAL A 74 -6.60 5.55 13.53
CA VAL A 74 -6.89 6.20 14.82
C VAL A 74 -8.35 6.01 15.22
N ALA A 75 -9.29 6.29 14.32
CA ALA A 75 -10.73 6.18 14.59
C ALA A 75 -11.18 4.76 14.97
N MET A 76 -10.51 3.75 14.43
CA MET A 76 -10.78 2.33 14.70
C MET A 76 -9.98 1.78 15.89
N ASN A 77 -9.20 2.61 16.58
CA ASN A 77 -8.33 2.23 17.71
C ASN A 77 -7.33 1.10 17.38
N VAL A 78 -6.97 0.92 16.11
CA VAL A 78 -6.07 -0.16 15.70
C VAL A 78 -4.64 0.06 16.22
N HIS A 79 -4.27 1.30 16.50
CA HIS A 79 -3.00 1.62 17.16
C HIS A 79 -2.88 0.95 18.54
N TYR A 80 -3.98 0.86 19.32
CA TYR A 80 -3.98 0.13 20.59
C TYR A 80 -3.86 -1.38 20.37
N LEU A 81 -4.60 -1.92 19.40
CA LEU A 81 -4.54 -3.34 19.06
C LEU A 81 -3.14 -3.77 18.60
N ILE A 82 -2.41 -2.91 17.89
CA ILE A 82 -1.02 -3.19 17.49
C ILE A 82 -0.14 -3.38 18.74
N ILE A 83 -0.26 -2.52 19.75
CA ILE A 83 0.53 -2.61 20.99
C ILE A 83 0.20 -3.90 21.75
N GLU A 84 -1.08 -4.20 21.92
CA GLU A 84 -1.55 -5.45 22.55
C GLU A 84 -1.04 -6.68 21.81
N THR A 85 -1.04 -6.63 20.47
CA THR A 85 -0.58 -7.72 19.63
C THR A 85 0.94 -7.93 19.73
N VAL A 86 1.71 -6.85 19.78
CA VAL A 86 3.16 -6.94 20.01
C VAL A 86 3.44 -7.57 21.37
N GLN A 87 2.71 -7.20 22.42
CA GLN A 87 2.83 -7.86 23.72
C GLN A 87 2.48 -9.36 23.64
N ALA A 88 1.40 -9.72 22.96
CA ALA A 88 1.00 -11.11 22.76
C ALA A 88 2.01 -11.90 21.90
N SER A 89 2.72 -11.24 20.99
CA SER A 89 3.72 -11.89 20.14
C SER A 89 4.87 -12.52 20.92
N TYR A 90 5.24 -11.96 22.08
CA TYR A 90 6.29 -12.51 22.96
C TYR A 90 5.90 -13.83 23.64
N GLN A 91 4.61 -14.17 23.68
CA GLN A 91 4.17 -15.50 24.13
C GLN A 91 4.42 -16.57 23.07
N LEU A 92 4.46 -16.17 21.79
CA LEU A 92 4.65 -17.06 20.65
C LEU A 92 6.12 -17.14 20.24
N LEU A 93 6.84 -16.01 20.31
CA LEU A 93 8.24 -15.87 20.01
C LEU A 93 8.99 -15.50 21.31
N PRO A 94 9.51 -16.48 22.07
CA PRO A 94 10.31 -16.18 23.25
C PRO A 94 11.61 -15.47 22.85
N ILE A 95 12.18 -14.70 23.79
CA ILE A 95 13.37 -13.86 23.57
C ILE A 95 14.53 -14.72 23.04
N GLY A 96 15.04 -14.38 21.86
CA GLY A 96 16.13 -15.10 21.20
C GLY A 96 15.72 -16.42 20.52
N GLY A 97 14.43 -16.75 20.47
CA GLY A 97 13.89 -17.96 19.82
C GLY A 97 13.52 -17.77 18.35
N GLY A 98 13.98 -16.70 17.70
CA GLY A 98 13.75 -16.48 16.28
C GLY A 98 14.72 -17.31 15.45
N GLU A 99 14.24 -17.97 14.41
CA GLU A 99 15.13 -18.65 13.47
C GLU A 99 14.71 -18.42 12.01
N PHE A 100 15.72 -18.20 11.17
CA PHE A 100 15.53 -17.90 9.75
C PHE A 100 15.33 -19.20 8.97
N HIS A 101 14.11 -19.42 8.48
CA HIS A 101 13.75 -20.60 7.70
C HIS A 101 13.08 -20.24 6.38
N GLY A 102 12.99 -21.21 5.46
CA GLY A 102 12.30 -21.04 4.19
C GLY A 102 10.83 -20.60 4.32
N GLY A 103 10.16 -20.99 5.42
CA GLY A 103 8.79 -20.54 5.74
C GLY A 103 8.67 -19.03 5.88
N LEU A 104 9.68 -18.36 6.45
CA LEU A 104 9.71 -16.90 6.61
C LEU A 104 9.81 -16.19 5.25
N ILE A 105 10.64 -16.71 4.35
CA ILE A 105 10.81 -16.16 2.99
C ILE A 105 9.50 -16.27 2.21
N ASN A 106 8.84 -17.43 2.26
CA ASN A 106 7.55 -17.65 1.61
C ASN A 106 6.47 -16.72 2.18
N HIS A 107 6.43 -16.55 3.51
CA HIS A 107 5.49 -15.66 4.18
C HIS A 107 5.71 -14.19 3.77
N LEU A 108 6.96 -13.72 3.74
CA LEU A 108 7.29 -12.37 3.25
C LEU A 108 6.89 -12.18 1.79
N GLY A 109 7.14 -13.16 0.92
CA GLY A 109 6.69 -13.13 -0.47
C GLY A 109 5.18 -13.02 -0.60
N ALA A 110 4.42 -13.80 0.19
CA ALA A 110 2.97 -13.74 0.23
C ALA A 110 2.44 -12.38 0.72
N LEU A 111 3.10 -11.80 1.73
CA LEU A 111 2.77 -10.47 2.24
C LEU A 111 2.99 -9.37 1.19
N ILE A 112 4.11 -9.40 0.48
CA ILE A 112 4.39 -8.46 -0.64
C ILE A 112 3.34 -8.62 -1.74
N GLY A 113 3.00 -9.86 -2.11
CA GLY A 113 1.94 -10.14 -3.07
C GLY A 113 0.58 -9.58 -2.63
N LYS A 114 0.25 -9.69 -1.35
CA LYS A 114 -0.98 -9.12 -0.76
C LYS A 114 -1.00 -7.60 -0.84
N VAL A 115 0.13 -6.93 -0.56
CA VAL A 115 0.26 -5.47 -0.69
C VAL A 115 0.00 -5.01 -2.12
N PHE A 116 0.62 -5.69 -3.10
CA PHE A 116 0.41 -5.38 -4.51
C PHE A 116 -1.05 -5.60 -4.94
N LEU A 117 -1.63 -6.75 -4.56
CA LEU A 117 -3.03 -7.07 -4.84
C LEU A 117 -3.97 -6.01 -4.28
N MET A 118 -3.79 -5.62 -3.01
CA MET A 118 -4.59 -4.58 -2.36
C MET A 118 -4.44 -3.23 -3.08
N GLY A 119 -3.21 -2.85 -3.47
CA GLY A 119 -2.97 -1.63 -4.23
C GLY A 119 -3.76 -1.61 -5.55
N VAL A 120 -3.71 -2.71 -6.30
CA VAL A 120 -4.45 -2.86 -7.57
C VAL A 120 -5.97 -2.87 -7.35
N MET A 121 -6.47 -3.56 -6.33
CA MET A 121 -7.90 -3.61 -6.02
C MET A 121 -8.45 -2.22 -5.68
N ILE A 122 -7.72 -1.44 -4.89
CA ILE A 122 -8.10 -0.07 -4.53
C ILE A 122 -8.10 0.84 -5.77
N SER A 123 -7.09 0.73 -6.65
CA SER A 123 -7.04 1.55 -7.88
C SER A 123 -7.96 1.06 -9.00
N SER A 124 -8.50 -0.15 -8.91
CA SER A 124 -9.24 -0.82 -10.00
C SER A 124 -10.37 0.00 -10.64
N PRO A 125 -11.20 0.79 -9.92
CA PRO A 125 -12.30 1.52 -10.55
C PRO A 125 -11.79 2.65 -11.46
N VAL A 126 -10.71 3.32 -11.03
CA VAL A 126 -10.08 4.39 -11.80
C VAL A 126 -9.30 3.80 -12.97
N MET A 127 -8.57 2.69 -12.75
CA MET A 127 -7.85 1.99 -13.82
C MET A 127 -8.79 1.54 -14.95
N ALA A 128 -9.92 0.92 -14.60
CA ALA A 128 -10.92 0.48 -15.57
C ALA A 128 -11.47 1.64 -16.40
N THR A 129 -11.69 2.80 -15.77
CA THR A 129 -12.19 3.97 -16.50
C THR A 129 -11.11 4.62 -17.35
N GLY A 130 -9.88 4.75 -16.84
CA GLY A 130 -8.75 5.23 -17.63
C GLY A 130 -8.54 4.38 -18.88
N PHE A 131 -8.66 3.06 -18.75
CA PHE A 131 -8.63 2.14 -19.88
C PHE A 131 -9.76 2.39 -20.89
N LEU A 132 -11.01 2.52 -20.43
CA LEU A 132 -12.16 2.81 -21.29
C LEU A 132 -12.02 4.15 -22.03
N VAL A 133 -11.60 5.20 -21.33
CA VAL A 133 -11.35 6.52 -21.93
C VAL A 133 -10.27 6.44 -23.00
N ASN A 134 -9.16 5.75 -22.72
CA ASN A 134 -8.09 5.52 -23.69
C ASN A 134 -8.60 4.77 -24.93
N PHE A 135 -9.40 3.73 -24.72
CA PHE A 135 -9.97 2.93 -25.80
C PHE A 135 -10.90 3.76 -26.69
N ILE A 136 -11.78 4.56 -26.09
CA ILE A 136 -12.70 5.45 -26.82
C ILE A 136 -11.92 6.51 -27.61
N MET A 137 -10.92 7.14 -27.00
CA MET A 137 -10.11 8.16 -27.66
C MET A 137 -9.29 7.58 -28.82
N ALA A 138 -8.75 6.37 -28.67
CA ALA A 138 -8.05 5.68 -29.74
C ALA A 138 -8.97 5.41 -30.96
N LEU A 139 -10.23 5.05 -30.72
CA LEU A 139 -11.24 4.89 -31.77
C LEU A 139 -11.61 6.23 -32.42
N MET A 140 -11.84 7.28 -31.61
CA MET A 140 -12.15 8.63 -32.11
C MET A 140 -11.05 9.20 -32.97
N GLY A 141 -9.78 8.92 -32.65
CA GLY A 141 -8.65 9.38 -33.45
C GLY A 141 -8.59 8.82 -34.88
N ARG A 142 -9.21 7.66 -35.12
CA ARG A 142 -9.39 7.13 -36.49
C ARG A 142 -10.61 7.73 -37.19
N ALA A 143 -11.63 8.12 -36.43
CA ALA A 143 -12.89 8.64 -36.97
C ALA A 143 -12.85 10.15 -37.29
N VAL A 144 -12.12 10.94 -36.50
CA VAL A 144 -12.04 12.41 -36.63
C VAL A 144 -10.59 12.85 -36.76
N SER A 145 -10.11 12.99 -38.00
CA SER A 145 -8.72 13.38 -38.32
C SER A 145 -8.40 14.85 -38.02
N LYS A 146 -9.39 15.67 -37.69
CA LYS A 146 -9.23 17.12 -37.40
C LYS A 146 -9.06 17.45 -35.91
N ILE A 147 -9.28 16.52 -34.99
CA ILE A 147 -9.14 16.76 -33.54
C ILE A 147 -7.73 16.35 -33.08
N ASN A 148 -7.09 17.16 -32.24
CA ASN A 148 -5.89 16.74 -31.52
C ASN A 148 -6.27 15.79 -30.37
N VAL A 149 -6.39 14.50 -30.72
CA VAL A 149 -6.83 13.42 -29.84
C VAL A 149 -5.99 13.34 -28.56
N PHE A 150 -4.69 13.63 -28.66
CA PHE A 150 -3.80 13.59 -27.50
C PHE A 150 -4.15 14.69 -26.49
N ALA A 151 -4.33 15.93 -26.95
CA ALA A 151 -4.69 17.05 -26.07
C ALA A 151 -6.07 16.87 -25.43
N GLU A 152 -7.06 16.44 -26.21
CA GLU A 152 -8.42 16.21 -25.70
C GLU A 152 -8.50 15.02 -24.74
N SER A 153 -7.70 13.97 -24.96
CA SER A 153 -7.72 12.78 -24.11
C SER A 153 -7.25 13.08 -22.69
N PHE A 154 -6.37 14.07 -22.51
CA PHE A 154 -5.90 14.49 -21.21
C PHE A 154 -7.01 15.13 -20.39
N SER A 155 -7.70 16.13 -20.96
CA SER A 155 -8.79 16.85 -20.28
C SER A 155 -9.93 15.92 -19.87
N ILE A 156 -10.34 15.01 -20.77
CA ILE A 156 -11.41 14.03 -20.50
C ILE A 156 -10.96 13.06 -19.41
N ARG A 157 -9.74 12.52 -19.50
CA ARG A 157 -9.20 11.58 -18.52
C ARG A 157 -9.07 12.20 -17.13
N LEU A 158 -8.69 13.48 -17.06
CA LEU A 158 -8.62 14.24 -15.81
C LEU A 158 -10.00 14.38 -15.16
N MET A 159 -11.01 14.81 -15.93
CA MET A 159 -12.37 14.97 -15.41
C MET A 159 -12.97 13.64 -14.96
N CYS A 160 -12.87 12.59 -15.78
CA CYS A 160 -13.37 11.26 -15.43
C CYS A 160 -12.61 10.66 -14.25
N GLY A 161 -11.27 10.78 -14.23
CA GLY A 161 -10.43 10.20 -13.19
C GLY A 161 -10.68 10.82 -11.82
N ILE A 162 -10.76 12.15 -11.73
CA ILE A 162 -11.10 12.83 -10.46
C ILE A 162 -12.55 12.51 -10.06
N GLY A 163 -13.49 12.56 -11.00
CA GLY A 163 -14.91 12.29 -10.73
C GLY A 163 -15.14 10.89 -10.15
N ILE A 164 -14.48 9.88 -10.72
CA ILE A 164 -14.60 8.50 -10.27
C ILE A 164 -13.81 8.25 -9.00
N PHE A 165 -12.63 8.84 -8.85
CA PHE A 165 -11.88 8.78 -7.61
C PHE A 165 -12.72 9.32 -6.44
N GLY A 166 -13.36 10.48 -6.61
CA GLY A 166 -14.27 11.06 -5.61
C GLY A 166 -15.50 10.17 -5.35
N ALA A 167 -16.14 9.65 -6.40
CA ALA A 167 -17.33 8.80 -6.25
C ALA A 167 -17.04 7.44 -5.59
N THR A 168 -15.84 6.89 -5.79
CA THR A 168 -15.44 5.58 -5.28
C THR A 168 -14.66 5.63 -3.97
N ILE A 169 -14.45 6.82 -3.39
CA ILE A 169 -13.67 6.99 -2.16
C ILE A 169 -14.27 6.22 -0.97
N ALA A 170 -15.60 6.14 -0.88
CA ALA A 170 -16.28 5.38 0.17
C ALA A 170 -16.02 3.87 0.05
N LEU A 171 -16.05 3.35 -1.19
CA LEU A 171 -15.71 1.96 -1.48
C LEU A 171 -14.24 1.68 -1.17
N MET A 172 -13.33 2.57 -1.58
CA MET A 172 -11.91 2.46 -1.25
C MET A 172 -11.70 2.45 0.27
N ALA A 173 -12.38 3.33 1.01
CA ALA A 173 -12.31 3.38 2.46
C ALA A 173 -12.70 2.04 3.12
N GLU A 174 -13.70 1.34 2.59
CA GLU A 174 -14.08 0.02 3.08
C GLU A 174 -12.98 -1.03 2.88
N TYR A 175 -12.35 -1.07 1.70
CA TYR A 175 -11.19 -1.94 1.45
C TYR A 175 -10.02 -1.61 2.39
N ILE A 176 -9.77 -0.33 2.62
CA ILE A 176 -8.71 0.15 3.52
C ILE A 176 -9.01 -0.26 4.96
N ALA A 177 -10.24 -0.06 5.44
CA ALA A 177 -10.66 -0.44 6.79
C ALA A 177 -10.49 -1.94 7.04
N ASN A 178 -10.91 -2.76 6.07
CA ASN A 178 -10.77 -4.22 6.14
C ASN A 178 -9.31 -4.64 6.16
N PHE A 179 -8.45 -3.95 5.39
CA PHE A 179 -7.02 -4.24 5.39
C PHE A 179 -6.35 -3.84 6.71
N ILE A 180 -6.69 -2.68 7.25
CA ILE A 180 -6.22 -2.19 8.56
C ILE A 180 -6.63 -3.15 9.69
N ARG A 181 -7.87 -3.65 9.69
CA ARG A 181 -8.34 -4.66 10.66
C ARG A 181 -7.55 -5.98 10.59
N SER A 182 -6.93 -6.28 9.46
CA SER A 182 -6.15 -7.50 9.30
C SER A 182 -4.72 -7.41 9.86
N ILE A 183 -4.24 -6.20 10.21
CA ILE A 183 -2.88 -5.96 10.71
C ILE A 183 -2.56 -6.80 11.97
N PRO A 184 -3.39 -6.82 13.04
CA PRO A 184 -3.10 -7.59 14.25
C PRO A 184 -2.92 -9.09 13.95
N ASN A 185 -3.80 -9.66 13.13
CA ASN A 185 -3.69 -11.06 12.74
C ASN A 185 -2.42 -11.34 11.92
N ALA A 186 -2.06 -10.43 11.01
CA ALA A 186 -0.83 -10.55 10.23
C ALA A 186 0.44 -10.46 11.10
N LEU A 187 0.43 -9.62 12.14
CA LEU A 187 1.52 -9.52 13.13
C LEU A 187 1.71 -10.83 13.88
N LEU A 188 0.61 -11.43 14.40
CA LEU A 188 0.69 -12.72 15.11
C LEU A 188 1.19 -13.86 14.22
N ILE A 189 0.71 -13.92 12.97
CA ILE A 189 1.18 -14.95 12.02
C ILE A 189 2.67 -14.76 11.74
N THR A 190 3.12 -13.52 11.57
CA THR A 190 4.54 -13.23 11.32
C THR A 190 5.40 -13.62 12.52
N ALA A 191 4.93 -13.38 13.75
CA ALA A 191 5.61 -13.83 14.96
C ALA A 191 5.69 -15.37 15.05
N ARG A 192 4.60 -16.08 14.71
CA ARG A 192 4.59 -17.56 14.69
C ARG A 192 5.56 -18.14 13.68
N VAL A 193 5.51 -17.64 12.44
CA VAL A 193 6.40 -18.10 11.36
C VAL A 193 7.86 -17.83 11.70
N PHE A 194 8.16 -16.69 12.35
CA PHE A 194 9.51 -16.37 12.81
C PHE A 194 9.99 -17.26 13.96
N ALA A 195 9.06 -17.76 14.80
CA ALA A 195 9.33 -18.74 15.84
C ALA A 195 9.48 -20.18 15.30
N GLY A 196 9.33 -20.40 13.99
CA GLY A 196 9.46 -21.72 13.36
C GLY A 196 8.21 -22.62 13.47
N ASN A 197 7.06 -22.07 13.89
CA ASN A 197 5.78 -22.78 14.05
C ASN A 197 4.75 -22.44 12.98
#